data_AF-A0A8C8JC71-F1
#
_entry.id   AF-A0A8C8JC71-F1
#
_cell.length_a   1.000
_cell.length_b   1.000
_cell.length_c   1.000
_cell.angle_alpha   90.00
_cell.angle_beta   90.00
_cell.angle_gamma   90.00
#
_symmetry.space_group_name_H-M   'P 1'
#
loop_
_entity.id
_entity.type
_entity.pdbx_description
1 polymer ?
#
loop_
_entity_poly.entity_id
_entity_poly.type
_entity_poly.pdbx_seq_one_letter_code
_entity_poly.pdbx_strand_id
1 'polypeptide(L)'
;TAIMMVDPEGALVSIDPTMPTNSPKLFKQTPFTYFFCRAFRINELKTEVTNRLAMLEKRVECMCKGFFTEHSMCAKHIQKILITLTSLNPRTDAVASRSFLQYTLSQETIEALKKPTFDVWHWEHNEMLSCLEYMYHDLGLVKEFNMNPITLKRWLLGIQENYRSNPFHNFRHCFCVSQMMYGMINLCNLPEKMTLTDMGILMTAAVCHDLDHPGYNNTYQINARTELAVRYNDISPLENHHCAVAFQILSLPECNIFANVELEAYKQIRQAIITLILATDMARHGEILDSFKHKVDSFDFTNEEHVTCLKMVLIKCCDISNEVRPTEVAEPWVDCLLEEYFMQSDREKTEGLPVAPFMDRDKVTKPTAQIGFIKFVLIPMFETVMKLFPQIEEIMVQPLRDSRDHYEELKQIDDAMTEVGHLFSLNITLSLVNQIPIPIFPS
;
A
#
# COMPACT_ATOMS: atom_id res chain seq x y z
N THR A 1 52.35 36.40 11.68
CA THR A 1 52.10 36.87 10.30
C THR A 1 50.68 37.40 10.24
N ALA A 2 50.49 38.72 10.33
CA ALA A 2 49.18 39.34 10.31
C ALA A 2 48.71 39.51 8.85
N ILE A 3 47.49 39.08 8.53
CA ILE A 3 46.87 39.31 7.22
C ILE A 3 46.18 40.68 7.30
N MET A 4 46.67 41.65 6.53
CA MET A 4 46.02 42.96 6.38
C MET A 4 45.20 42.97 5.09
N MET A 5 43.90 43.23 5.19
CA MET A 5 43.03 43.54 4.05
C MET A 5 42.40 44.91 4.29
N VAL A 6 42.45 45.76 3.28
CA VAL A 6 41.96 47.16 3.30
C VAL A 6 40.67 47.21 2.48
N ASP A 7 39.67 47.94 2.96
CA ASP A 7 38.44 48.22 2.22
C ASP A 7 38.58 49.48 1.33
N PRO A 8 37.60 49.82 0.46
CA PRO A 8 37.70 50.96 -0.44
C PRO A 8 37.72 52.35 0.23
N GLU A 9 37.54 52.46 1.55
CA GLU A 9 37.45 53.73 2.29
C GLU A 9 38.61 53.91 3.29
N GLY A 10 39.54 52.96 3.39
CA GLY A 10 40.86 53.15 3.99
C GLY A 10 40.95 52.99 5.51
N ALA A 11 40.00 52.31 6.14
CA ALA A 11 40.07 52.02 7.58
C ALA A 11 40.77 50.69 7.89
N LEU A 12 41.74 50.70 8.80
CA LEU A 12 42.48 49.51 9.28
C LEU A 12 41.75 48.86 10.46
N VAL A 13 41.39 47.58 10.35
CA VAL A 13 40.81 46.78 11.45
C VAL A 13 41.81 45.71 11.91
N SER A 14 42.18 45.74 13.19
CA SER A 14 42.99 44.72 13.86
C SER A 14 42.11 43.92 14.82
N ILE A 15 42.24 42.59 14.82
CA ILE A 15 41.49 41.69 15.72
C ILE A 15 42.49 41.08 16.72
N ASP A 16 42.38 41.47 17.98
CA ASP A 16 43.10 40.87 19.12
C ASP A 16 42.15 39.88 19.83
N PRO A 17 42.53 38.60 20.04
CA PRO A 17 41.70 37.62 20.70
C PRO A 17 42.07 37.45 22.19
N THR A 18 41.82 38.45 23.05
CA THR A 18 41.84 38.25 24.52
C THR A 18 40.85 39.13 25.32
N MET A 19 39.90 38.48 26.02
CA MET A 19 39.16 38.91 27.26
C MET A 19 37.81 39.73 27.13
N PRO A 20 36.91 39.79 28.16
CA PRO A 20 35.76 38.89 28.35
C PRO A 20 34.38 39.59 28.63
N THR A 21 33.34 38.78 28.87
CA THR A 21 31.89 39.04 29.17
C THR A 21 31.44 40.38 29.77
N ASN A 22 30.39 40.97 29.16
CA ASN A 22 29.29 41.68 29.83
C ASN A 22 28.06 41.85 28.90
N SER A 23 26.86 41.51 29.39
CA SER A 23 25.55 41.83 28.77
C SER A 23 24.91 43.05 29.48
N PRO A 24 23.76 43.61 29.05
CA PRO A 24 23.16 43.72 27.71
C PRO A 24 22.79 45.20 27.38
N LYS A 25 23.18 45.72 26.21
CA LYS A 25 22.55 46.93 25.64
C LYS A 25 22.37 46.81 24.13
N LEU A 26 21.11 46.69 23.76
CA LEU A 26 20.45 47.15 22.53
C LEU A 26 21.38 47.85 21.51
N PHE A 27 22.03 47.08 20.65
CA PHE A 27 22.55 47.59 19.39
C PHE A 27 21.63 47.13 18.28
N LYS A 28 20.97 48.09 17.64
CA LYS A 28 20.30 47.93 16.35
C LYS A 28 21.34 47.42 15.34
N GLN A 29 21.30 46.13 15.03
CA GLN A 29 21.98 45.63 13.83
C GLN A 29 21.21 46.12 12.59
N THR A 30 21.97 46.74 11.71
CA THR A 30 21.58 47.26 10.39
C THR A 30 21.08 46.14 9.46
N PRO A 31 20.35 46.47 8.37
CA PRO A 31 19.58 45.50 7.57
C PRO A 31 20.41 44.49 6.75
N PHE A 32 21.73 44.55 6.77
CA PHE A 32 22.56 43.86 5.77
C PHE A 32 22.63 42.33 5.96
N THR A 33 22.66 41.84 7.20
CA THR A 33 22.71 40.40 7.52
C THR A 33 21.39 39.68 7.21
N TYR A 34 20.26 40.36 7.38
CA TYR A 34 18.92 39.83 7.06
C TYR A 34 18.71 39.69 5.55
N PHE A 35 19.17 40.67 4.75
CA PHE A 35 19.11 40.58 3.28
C PHE A 35 20.04 39.48 2.73
N PHE A 36 21.23 39.29 3.31
CA PHE A 36 22.16 38.24 2.87
C PHE A 36 21.64 36.83 3.16
N CYS A 37 21.11 36.57 4.37
CA CYS A 37 20.50 35.27 4.71
C CYS A 37 19.25 34.97 3.88
N ARG A 38 18.46 36.00 3.56
CA ARG A 38 17.26 35.87 2.74
C ARG A 38 17.59 35.59 1.27
N ALA A 39 18.61 36.24 0.72
CA ALA A 39 19.10 35.96 -0.64
C ALA A 39 19.70 34.56 -0.76
N PHE A 40 20.42 34.09 0.26
CA PHE A 40 20.99 32.74 0.29
C PHE A 40 19.90 31.66 0.35
N ARG A 41 18.89 31.80 1.24
CA ARG A 41 17.74 30.88 1.30
C ARG A 41 16.89 30.90 0.03
N ILE A 42 16.70 32.06 -0.60
CA ILE A 42 15.97 32.14 -1.88
C ILE A 42 16.73 31.42 -2.99
N ASN A 43 18.06 31.52 -3.03
CA ASN A 43 18.86 30.79 -4.01
C ASN A 43 18.87 29.28 -3.76
N GLU A 44 18.89 28.83 -2.50
CA GLU A 44 18.72 27.41 -2.17
C GLU A 44 17.33 26.89 -2.56
N LEU A 45 16.26 27.62 -2.23
CA LEU A 45 14.89 27.25 -2.65
C LEU A 45 14.74 27.25 -4.17
N LYS A 46 15.35 28.21 -4.86
CA LYS A 46 15.34 28.28 -6.32
C LYS A 46 16.07 27.09 -6.92
N THR A 47 17.19 26.67 -6.33
CA THR A 47 17.94 25.49 -6.76
C THR A 47 17.12 24.22 -6.53
N GLU A 48 16.47 24.08 -5.37
CA GLU A 48 15.61 22.93 -5.04
C GLU A 48 14.39 22.83 -5.96
N VAL A 49 13.69 23.94 -6.20
CA VAL A 49 12.54 23.99 -7.14
C VAL A 49 13.00 23.68 -8.56
N THR A 50 14.16 24.18 -8.98
CA THR A 50 14.72 23.87 -10.32
C THR A 50 15.05 22.38 -10.45
N ASN A 51 15.62 21.77 -9.41
CA ASN A 51 15.93 20.34 -9.38
C ASN A 51 14.65 19.48 -9.40
N ARG A 52 13.63 19.85 -8.63
CA ARG A 52 12.32 19.16 -8.65
C ARG A 52 11.61 19.30 -9.98
N LEU A 53 11.67 20.47 -10.61
CA LEU A 53 11.10 20.69 -11.94
C LEU A 53 11.81 19.84 -13.00
N ALA A 54 13.14 19.78 -12.98
CA ALA A 54 13.93 18.92 -13.87
C ALA A 54 13.64 17.42 -13.65
N MET A 55 13.42 16.99 -12.40
CA MET A 55 13.04 15.62 -12.08
C MET A 55 11.62 15.28 -12.57
N LEU A 56 10.67 16.20 -12.44
CA LEU A 56 9.31 16.07 -12.97
C LEU A 56 9.29 16.05 -14.50
N GLU A 57 10.05 16.92 -15.16
CA GLU A 57 10.20 16.90 -16.62
C GLU A 57 10.74 15.56 -17.11
N LYS A 58 11.75 15.01 -16.43
CA LYS A 58 12.32 13.69 -16.76
C LYS A 58 11.32 12.55 -16.51
N ARG A 59 10.50 12.63 -15.45
CA ARG A 59 9.41 11.68 -15.18
C ARG A 59 8.32 11.74 -16.24
N VAL A 60 7.90 12.95 -16.65
CA VAL A 60 6.94 13.14 -17.74
C VAL A 60 7.52 12.64 -19.05
N GLU A 61 8.80 12.88 -19.34
CA GLU A 61 9.45 12.36 -20.55
C GLU A 61 9.53 10.82 -20.55
N CYS A 62 9.81 10.20 -19.40
CA CYS A 62 9.76 8.75 -19.22
C CYS A 62 8.34 8.18 -19.38
N MET A 63 7.33 8.83 -18.80
CA MET A 63 5.92 8.45 -18.96
C MET A 63 5.47 8.59 -20.42
N CYS A 64 5.81 9.70 -21.09
CA CYS A 64 5.53 9.90 -22.50
C CYS A 64 6.24 8.85 -23.37
N LYS A 65 7.51 8.52 -23.09
CA LYS A 65 8.22 7.43 -23.78
C LYS A 65 7.54 6.08 -23.56
N GLY A 66 7.11 5.78 -22.32
CA GLY A 66 6.31 4.61 -21.97
C GLY A 66 5.01 4.53 -22.77
N PHE A 67 4.27 5.63 -22.82
CA PHE A 67 3.02 5.77 -23.57
C PHE A 67 3.24 5.62 -25.10
N PHE A 68 4.32 6.19 -25.64
CA PHE A 68 4.69 6.03 -27.05
C PHE A 68 5.13 4.59 -27.37
N THR A 69 5.85 3.92 -26.47
CA THR A 69 6.21 2.51 -26.62
C THR A 69 4.98 1.61 -26.54
N GLU A 70 4.07 1.84 -25.60
CA GLU A 70 2.80 1.11 -25.47
C GLU A 70 1.91 1.32 -26.70
N HIS A 71 1.76 2.56 -27.17
CA HIS A 71 0.97 2.84 -28.36
C HIS A 71 1.61 2.25 -29.63
N SER A 72 2.94 2.23 -29.73
CA SER A 72 3.68 1.57 -30.83
C SER A 72 3.53 0.05 -30.77
N MET A 73 3.57 -0.55 -29.57
CA MET A 73 3.35 -1.97 -29.37
C MET A 73 1.89 -2.37 -29.62
N CYS A 74 0.93 -1.55 -29.18
CA CYS A 74 -0.48 -1.71 -29.45
C CYS A 74 -0.78 -1.59 -30.95
N ALA A 75 -0.22 -0.59 -31.64
CA ALA A 75 -0.33 -0.45 -33.08
C ALA A 75 0.27 -1.66 -33.84
N LYS A 76 1.43 -2.16 -33.39
CA LYS A 76 2.04 -3.39 -33.93
C LYS A 76 1.18 -4.63 -33.65
N HIS A 77 0.56 -4.73 -32.48
CA HIS A 77 -0.36 -5.83 -32.14
C HIS A 77 -1.64 -5.76 -32.98
N ILE A 78 -2.25 -4.59 -33.12
CA ILE A 78 -3.42 -4.38 -33.97
C ILE A 78 -3.08 -4.72 -35.42
N GLN A 79 -1.91 -4.30 -35.92
CA GLN A 79 -1.49 -4.61 -37.29
C GLN A 79 -1.23 -6.11 -37.49
N LYS A 80 -0.66 -6.79 -36.48
CA LYS A 80 -0.47 -8.25 -36.49
C LYS A 80 -1.80 -9.01 -36.43
N ILE A 81 -2.77 -8.52 -35.66
CA ILE A 81 -4.14 -9.04 -35.63
C ILE A 81 -4.83 -8.82 -36.99
N LEU A 82 -4.67 -7.64 -37.59
CA LEU A 82 -5.26 -7.30 -38.88
C LEU A 82 -4.72 -8.19 -40.01
N ILE A 83 -3.40 -8.44 -40.04
CA ILE A 83 -2.75 -9.36 -40.98
C ILE A 83 -3.25 -10.80 -40.77
N THR A 84 -3.44 -11.21 -39.52
CA THR A 84 -3.96 -12.53 -39.16
C THR A 84 -5.41 -12.69 -39.65
N LEU A 85 -6.25 -11.68 -39.43
CA LEU A 85 -7.66 -11.66 -39.86
C LEU A 85 -7.82 -11.61 -41.39
N THR A 86 -6.92 -10.92 -42.10
CA THR A 86 -6.94 -10.89 -43.58
C THR A 86 -6.40 -12.17 -44.22
N SER A 87 -5.63 -12.98 -43.48
CA SER A 87 -5.14 -14.28 -43.97
C SER A 87 -6.16 -15.43 -43.83
N LEU A 88 -7.29 -15.21 -43.14
CA LEU A 88 -8.33 -16.21 -42.94
C LEU A 88 -9.39 -16.12 -44.04
N ASN A 89 -9.17 -16.86 -45.13
CA ASN A 89 -10.22 -17.23 -46.08
C ASN A 89 -10.90 -18.53 -45.59
N PRO A 90 -12.23 -18.68 -45.63
CA PRO A 90 -12.90 -19.77 -44.93
C PRO A 90 -12.85 -21.06 -45.76
N ARG A 91 -11.95 -21.98 -45.40
CA ARG A 91 -12.10 -23.43 -45.67
C ARG A 91 -11.09 -24.26 -44.86
N THR A 92 -11.65 -25.32 -44.27
CA THR A 92 -11.03 -26.55 -43.76
C THR A 92 -10.17 -26.51 -42.49
N ASP A 93 -10.76 -27.00 -41.40
CA ASP A 93 -10.23 -27.91 -40.38
C ASP A 93 -8.72 -27.93 -40.14
N ALA A 94 -8.28 -27.17 -39.13
CA ALA A 94 -7.18 -27.55 -38.25
C ALA A 94 -7.29 -26.76 -36.93
N VAL A 95 -7.45 -27.48 -35.82
CA VAL A 95 -7.35 -26.92 -34.47
C VAL A 95 -5.88 -26.53 -34.25
N ALA A 96 -5.51 -25.32 -34.66
CA ALA A 96 -4.23 -24.73 -34.32
C ALA A 96 -4.33 -24.16 -32.90
N SER A 97 -3.69 -24.87 -31.96
CA SER A 97 -3.36 -24.39 -30.62
C SER A 97 -2.89 -22.93 -30.69
N ARG A 98 -3.67 -22.01 -30.11
CA ARG A 98 -3.19 -20.66 -29.81
C ARG A 98 -2.16 -20.81 -28.69
N SER A 99 -0.88 -20.76 -29.05
CA SER A 99 0.20 -20.72 -28.06
C SER A 99 0.08 -19.41 -27.27
N PHE A 100 -0.41 -19.49 -26.04
CA PHE A 100 -0.20 -18.46 -25.05
C PHE A 100 1.32 -18.29 -24.88
N LEU A 101 1.81 -17.05 -24.87
CA LEU A 101 3.21 -16.78 -24.56
C LEU A 101 3.49 -17.44 -23.19
N GLN A 102 4.38 -18.42 -23.15
CA GLN A 102 4.81 -19.02 -21.90
C GLN A 102 5.69 -17.99 -21.20
N TYR A 103 5.12 -17.27 -20.24
CA TYR A 103 5.90 -16.41 -19.34
C TYR A 103 6.69 -17.33 -18.42
N THR A 104 7.98 -17.45 -18.71
CA THR A 104 8.92 -18.17 -17.84
C THR A 104 9.49 -17.16 -16.86
N LEU A 105 9.12 -17.27 -15.58
CA LEU A 105 9.72 -16.45 -14.52
C LEU A 105 11.22 -16.76 -14.43
N SER A 106 12.05 -15.74 -14.27
CA SER A 106 13.48 -15.93 -14.07
C SER A 106 13.76 -16.55 -12.69
N GLN A 107 14.93 -17.16 -12.51
CA GLN A 107 15.31 -17.72 -11.21
C GLN A 107 15.40 -16.63 -10.13
N GLU A 108 15.91 -15.46 -10.50
CA GLU A 108 15.98 -14.28 -9.61
C GLU A 108 14.58 -13.82 -9.18
N THR A 109 13.62 -13.86 -10.12
CA THR A 109 12.22 -13.53 -9.83
C THR A 109 11.64 -14.52 -8.83
N ILE A 110 11.85 -15.81 -9.05
CA ILE A 110 11.35 -16.88 -8.18
C ILE A 110 11.92 -16.74 -6.75
N GLU A 111 13.22 -16.46 -6.62
CA GLU A 111 13.88 -16.27 -5.33
C GLU A 111 13.42 -14.99 -4.62
N ALA A 112 13.20 -13.92 -5.37
CA ALA A 112 12.65 -12.68 -4.84
C ALA A 112 11.18 -12.86 -4.40
N LEU A 113 10.38 -13.63 -5.14
CA LEU A 113 8.97 -13.86 -4.86
C LEU A 113 8.75 -14.52 -3.49
N LYS A 114 9.72 -15.30 -3.00
CA LYS A 114 9.71 -15.94 -1.68
C LYS A 114 9.96 -14.96 -0.51
N LYS A 115 10.25 -13.68 -0.78
CA LYS A 115 10.62 -12.70 0.25
C LYS A 115 9.52 -11.65 0.45
N PRO A 116 9.23 -11.23 1.69
CA PRO A 116 8.32 -10.11 1.98
C PRO A 116 8.70 -8.79 1.29
N THR A 117 9.99 -8.64 0.91
CA THR A 117 10.55 -7.45 0.27
C THR A 117 10.33 -7.38 -1.24
N PHE A 118 9.55 -8.28 -1.84
CA PHE A 118 9.30 -8.30 -3.28
C PHE A 118 8.68 -6.98 -3.75
N ASP A 119 9.24 -6.40 -4.81
CA ASP A 119 8.70 -5.20 -5.43
C ASP A 119 7.51 -5.58 -6.33
N VAL A 120 6.33 -5.11 -5.95
CA VAL A 120 5.06 -5.44 -6.58
C VAL A 120 4.70 -4.49 -7.73
N TRP A 121 5.38 -3.36 -7.91
CA TRP A 121 4.99 -2.33 -8.88
C TRP A 121 5.49 -2.60 -10.31
N HIS A 122 6.55 -3.38 -10.44
CA HIS A 122 7.21 -3.64 -11.73
C HIS A 122 6.47 -4.66 -12.63
N TRP A 123 5.35 -5.22 -12.17
CA TRP A 123 4.71 -6.37 -12.81
C TRP A 123 3.34 -6.00 -13.40
N GLU A 124 3.13 -6.40 -14.65
CA GLU A 124 1.82 -6.32 -15.29
C GLU A 124 0.88 -7.43 -14.82
N HIS A 125 -0.43 -7.29 -15.07
CA HIS A 125 -1.45 -8.25 -14.60
C HIS A 125 -1.14 -9.70 -15.03
N ASN A 126 -0.70 -9.92 -16.26
CA ASN A 126 -0.34 -11.25 -16.78
C ASN A 126 0.90 -11.86 -16.10
N GLU A 127 1.84 -11.03 -15.67
CA GLU A 127 3.03 -11.49 -14.94
C GLU A 127 2.68 -11.82 -13.49
N MET A 128 1.85 -10.98 -12.85
CA MET A 128 1.30 -11.28 -11.52
C MET A 128 0.49 -12.58 -11.51
N LEU A 129 -0.32 -12.84 -12.55
CA LEU A 129 -1.02 -14.11 -12.72
C LEU A 129 -0.06 -15.30 -12.81
N SER A 130 1.04 -15.14 -13.54
CA SER A 130 2.08 -16.17 -13.67
C SER A 130 2.80 -16.43 -12.35
N CYS A 131 3.05 -15.37 -11.56
CA CYS A 131 3.59 -15.47 -10.21
C CYS A 131 2.61 -16.21 -9.27
N LEU A 132 1.32 -15.90 -9.29
CA LEU A 132 0.31 -16.61 -8.50
C LEU A 132 0.22 -18.08 -8.89
N GLU A 133 0.20 -18.39 -10.18
CA GLU A 133 0.23 -19.77 -10.68
C GLU A 133 1.47 -20.51 -10.16
N TYR A 134 2.65 -19.87 -10.25
CA TYR A 134 3.90 -20.42 -9.76
C TYR A 134 3.83 -20.76 -8.26
N MET A 135 3.28 -19.89 -7.42
CA MET A 135 3.16 -20.13 -5.97
C MET A 135 2.37 -21.42 -5.68
N TYR A 136 1.27 -21.68 -6.39
CA TYR A 136 0.48 -22.91 -6.21
C TYR A 136 1.25 -24.18 -6.61
N HIS A 137 2.11 -24.08 -7.63
CA HIS A 137 2.99 -25.17 -8.03
C HIS A 137 4.15 -25.39 -7.04
N ASP A 138 4.85 -24.33 -6.64
CA ASP A 138 6.03 -24.38 -5.75
C ASP A 138 5.66 -24.91 -4.36
N LEU A 139 4.51 -24.50 -3.82
CA LEU A 139 3.98 -25.00 -2.55
C LEU A 139 3.43 -26.44 -2.64
N GLY A 140 3.40 -27.05 -3.83
CA GLY A 140 2.86 -28.40 -4.03
C GLY A 140 1.34 -28.52 -3.98
N LEU A 141 0.61 -27.40 -3.96
CA LEU A 141 -0.86 -27.37 -3.82
C LEU A 141 -1.56 -27.99 -5.03
N VAL A 142 -0.99 -27.81 -6.22
CA VAL A 142 -1.51 -28.45 -7.44
C VAL A 142 -1.54 -29.98 -7.30
N LYS A 143 -0.53 -30.56 -6.66
CA LYS A 143 -0.48 -32.00 -6.40
C LYS A 143 -1.40 -32.39 -5.25
N GLU A 144 -1.38 -31.65 -4.15
CA GLU A 144 -2.19 -31.90 -2.94
C GLU A 144 -3.68 -31.99 -3.26
N PHE A 145 -4.21 -31.02 -4.01
CA PHE A 145 -5.64 -30.97 -4.34
C PHE A 145 -5.99 -31.61 -5.69
N ASN A 146 -5.01 -32.29 -6.32
CA ASN A 146 -5.14 -32.87 -7.66
C ASN A 146 -5.72 -31.84 -8.67
N MET A 147 -5.19 -30.61 -8.66
CA MET A 147 -5.69 -29.52 -9.50
C MET A 147 -5.34 -29.75 -10.97
N ASN A 148 -6.28 -29.48 -11.86
CA ASN A 148 -5.95 -29.36 -13.28
C ASN A 148 -5.24 -28.01 -13.52
N PRO A 149 -4.01 -27.97 -14.06
CA PRO A 149 -3.27 -26.72 -14.27
C PRO A 149 -3.99 -25.71 -15.17
N ILE A 150 -4.80 -26.17 -16.13
CA ILE A 150 -5.61 -25.28 -16.98
C ILE A 150 -6.77 -24.68 -16.18
N THR A 151 -7.39 -25.45 -15.28
CA THR A 151 -8.41 -24.94 -14.36
C THR A 151 -7.83 -23.92 -13.39
N LEU A 152 -6.60 -24.13 -12.87
CA LEU A 152 -5.89 -23.15 -12.06
C LEU A 152 -5.72 -21.81 -12.80
N LYS A 153 -5.25 -21.84 -14.05
CA LYS A 153 -5.12 -20.64 -14.89
C LYS A 153 -6.46 -19.93 -15.10
N ARG A 154 -7.51 -20.67 -15.44
CA ARG A 154 -8.86 -20.11 -15.66
C ARG A 154 -9.43 -19.50 -14.40
N TRP A 155 -9.23 -20.18 -13.26
CA TRP A 155 -9.63 -19.66 -11.96
C TRP A 155 -8.91 -18.35 -11.64
N LEU A 156 -7.58 -18.28 -11.78
CA LEU A 156 -6.82 -17.04 -11.55
C LEU A 156 -7.25 -15.89 -12.48
N LEU A 157 -7.54 -16.19 -13.75
CA LEU A 157 -8.12 -15.21 -14.68
C LEU A 157 -9.51 -14.73 -14.20
N GLY A 158 -10.38 -15.65 -13.79
CA GLY A 158 -11.68 -15.33 -13.22
C GLY A 158 -11.59 -14.49 -11.95
N ILE A 159 -10.60 -14.73 -11.09
CA ILE A 159 -10.29 -13.88 -9.93
C ILE A 159 -9.91 -12.47 -10.40
N GLN A 160 -8.94 -12.34 -11.31
CA GLN A 160 -8.48 -11.05 -11.80
C GLN A 160 -9.61 -10.23 -12.46
N GLU A 161 -10.50 -10.88 -13.22
CA GLU A 161 -11.65 -10.24 -13.86
C GLU A 161 -12.70 -9.74 -12.86
N ASN A 162 -12.76 -10.32 -11.66
CA ASN A 162 -13.70 -9.95 -10.60
C ASN A 162 -13.09 -9.02 -9.55
N TYR A 163 -11.82 -8.61 -9.69
CA TYR A 163 -11.28 -7.47 -8.97
C TYR A 163 -11.56 -6.17 -9.74
N ARG A 164 -12.11 -5.17 -9.05
CA ARG A 164 -12.41 -3.87 -9.65
C ARG A 164 -11.16 -3.00 -9.76
N SER A 165 -11.22 -2.00 -10.64
CA SER A 165 -10.16 -0.99 -10.82
C SER A 165 -10.29 0.15 -9.80
N ASN A 166 -10.32 -0.18 -8.50
CA ASN A 166 -10.27 0.82 -7.44
C ASN A 166 -8.82 1.31 -7.24
N PRO A 167 -8.60 2.49 -6.64
CA PRO A 167 -7.24 2.96 -6.33
C PRO A 167 -6.48 2.00 -5.41
N PHE A 168 -7.11 1.50 -4.33
CA PHE A 168 -6.46 0.61 -3.37
C PHE A 168 -6.93 -0.84 -3.51
N HIS A 169 -8.22 -1.11 -3.30
CA HIS A 169 -8.73 -2.49 -3.27
C HIS A 169 -8.93 -3.04 -4.69
N ASN A 170 -7.81 -3.39 -5.35
CA ASN A 170 -7.72 -3.86 -6.73
C ASN A 170 -6.91 -5.16 -6.86
N PHE A 171 -6.72 -5.66 -8.09
CA PHE A 171 -6.01 -6.92 -8.32
C PHE A 171 -4.53 -6.88 -7.88
N ARG A 172 -3.88 -5.71 -7.89
CA ARG A 172 -2.50 -5.59 -7.38
C ARG A 172 -2.46 -5.71 -5.86
N HIS A 173 -3.46 -5.20 -5.13
CA HIS A 173 -3.60 -5.44 -3.69
C HIS A 173 -3.77 -6.92 -3.39
N CYS A 174 -4.68 -7.60 -4.09
CA CYS A 174 -4.80 -9.07 -4.05
C CYS A 174 -3.45 -9.78 -4.23
N PHE A 175 -2.68 -9.37 -5.22
CA PHE A 175 -1.34 -9.91 -5.46
C PHE A 175 -0.39 -9.61 -4.29
N CYS A 176 -0.40 -8.41 -3.72
CA CYS A 176 0.42 -8.04 -2.55
C CYS A 176 0.15 -8.95 -1.36
N VAL A 177 -1.12 -9.18 -1.04
CA VAL A 177 -1.55 -10.02 0.10
C VAL A 177 -1.16 -11.48 -0.14
N SER A 178 -1.39 -11.99 -1.35
CA SER A 178 -1.03 -13.36 -1.73
C SER A 178 0.48 -13.58 -1.74
N GLN A 179 1.25 -12.62 -2.25
CA GLN A 179 2.70 -12.67 -2.27
C GLN A 179 3.29 -12.54 -0.87
N MET A 180 2.71 -11.69 -0.01
CA MET A 180 3.12 -11.61 1.40
C MET A 180 2.84 -12.93 2.13
N MET A 181 1.68 -13.57 1.90
CA MET A 181 1.36 -14.87 2.47
C MET A 181 2.39 -15.92 2.04
N TYR A 182 2.71 -15.98 0.75
CA TYR A 182 3.77 -16.86 0.24
C TYR A 182 5.15 -16.55 0.85
N GLY A 183 5.49 -15.27 1.01
CA GLY A 183 6.71 -14.84 1.70
C GLY A 183 6.75 -15.29 3.16
N MET A 184 5.65 -15.14 3.89
CA MET A 184 5.52 -15.59 5.28
C MET A 184 5.57 -17.12 5.39
N ILE A 185 4.95 -17.86 4.48
CA ILE A 185 5.03 -19.34 4.42
C ILE A 185 6.49 -19.79 4.35
N ASN A 186 7.28 -19.16 3.48
CA ASN A 186 8.71 -19.48 3.32
C ASN A 186 9.55 -19.01 4.53
N LEU A 187 9.39 -17.75 4.96
CA LEU A 187 10.14 -17.17 6.08
C LEU A 187 9.89 -17.91 7.40
N CYS A 188 8.63 -18.26 7.68
CA CYS A 188 8.23 -18.93 8.90
C CYS A 188 8.39 -20.46 8.85
N ASN A 189 8.75 -21.00 7.68
CA ASN A 189 8.80 -22.43 7.38
C ASN A 189 7.51 -23.13 7.86
N LEU A 190 6.36 -22.62 7.41
CA LEU A 190 5.04 -23.10 7.81
C LEU A 190 4.72 -24.54 7.35
N PRO A 191 5.22 -25.05 6.21
CA PRO A 191 4.95 -26.44 5.81
C PRO A 191 5.47 -27.50 6.78
N GLU A 192 6.47 -27.15 7.63
CA GLU A 192 6.95 -28.04 8.70
C GLU A 192 6.08 -28.01 9.96
N LYS A 193 5.08 -27.12 10.03
CA LYS A 193 4.26 -26.87 11.23
C LYS A 193 2.76 -27.04 10.99
N MET A 194 2.33 -26.94 9.74
CA MET A 194 0.94 -26.93 9.31
C MET A 194 0.79 -27.77 8.04
N THR A 195 -0.43 -28.23 7.76
CA THR A 195 -0.68 -29.13 6.63
C THR A 195 -0.59 -28.39 5.28
N LEU A 196 -0.36 -29.13 4.19
CA LEU A 196 -0.48 -28.56 2.84
C LEU A 196 -1.89 -28.06 2.55
N THR A 197 -2.90 -28.69 3.15
CA THR A 197 -4.29 -28.20 3.11
C THR A 197 -4.41 -26.81 3.76
N ASP A 198 -3.75 -26.55 4.89
CA ASP A 198 -3.70 -25.22 5.50
C ASP A 198 -3.02 -24.19 4.61
N MET A 199 -1.93 -24.57 3.92
CA MET A 199 -1.24 -23.69 2.96
C MET A 199 -2.18 -23.32 1.81
N GLY A 200 -2.93 -24.29 1.30
CA GLY A 200 -3.96 -24.06 0.28
C GLY A 200 -5.06 -23.12 0.75
N ILE A 201 -5.59 -23.32 1.95
CA ILE A 201 -6.59 -22.43 2.55
C ILE A 201 -6.06 -20.99 2.68
N LEU A 202 -4.84 -20.81 3.20
CA LEU A 202 -4.22 -19.49 3.35
C LEU A 202 -4.04 -18.79 2.00
N MET A 203 -3.48 -19.47 1.01
CA MET A 203 -3.25 -18.90 -0.32
C MET A 203 -4.57 -18.61 -1.05
N THR A 204 -5.55 -19.50 -0.99
CA THR A 204 -6.84 -19.29 -1.66
C THR A 204 -7.63 -18.17 -0.99
N ALA A 205 -7.64 -18.07 0.34
CA ALA A 205 -8.27 -16.96 1.04
C ALA A 205 -7.59 -15.63 0.71
N ALA A 206 -6.25 -15.56 0.72
CA ALA A 206 -5.50 -14.35 0.34
C ALA A 206 -5.82 -13.86 -1.08
N VAL A 207 -5.94 -14.77 -2.06
CA VAL A 207 -6.29 -14.44 -3.44
C VAL A 207 -7.75 -13.97 -3.59
N CYS A 208 -8.64 -14.31 -2.65
CA CYS A 208 -10.07 -14.06 -2.79
C CYS A 208 -10.63 -12.96 -1.87
N HIS A 209 -9.85 -12.49 -0.90
CA HIS A 209 -10.40 -11.79 0.29
C HIS A 209 -11.14 -10.48 -0.01
N ASP A 210 -10.85 -9.84 -1.15
CA ASP A 210 -11.38 -8.51 -1.54
C ASP A 210 -12.09 -8.52 -2.90
N LEU A 211 -12.55 -9.70 -3.36
CA LEU A 211 -13.23 -9.84 -4.64
C LEU A 211 -14.45 -8.92 -4.76
N ASP A 212 -14.55 -8.23 -5.89
CA ASP A 212 -15.65 -7.30 -6.21
C ASP A 212 -15.80 -6.14 -5.19
N HIS A 213 -14.73 -5.73 -4.50
CA HIS A 213 -14.75 -4.59 -3.59
C HIS A 213 -15.24 -3.31 -4.30
N PRO A 214 -16.24 -2.57 -3.76
CA PRO A 214 -16.88 -1.47 -4.47
C PRO A 214 -16.15 -0.12 -4.35
N GLY A 215 -15.09 -0.05 -3.56
CA GLY A 215 -14.35 1.19 -3.28
C GLY A 215 -14.88 2.00 -2.09
N TYR A 216 -15.79 1.42 -1.30
CA TYR A 216 -16.41 2.06 -0.14
C TYR A 216 -16.60 1.02 0.97
N ASN A 217 -16.11 1.32 2.18
CA ASN A 217 -16.04 0.37 3.29
C ASN A 217 -17.42 0.01 3.90
N ASN A 218 -17.42 -0.95 4.83
CA ASN A 218 -18.63 -1.40 5.55
C ASN A 218 -19.42 -0.25 6.20
N THR A 219 -18.74 0.75 6.77
CA THR A 219 -19.41 1.91 7.40
C THR A 219 -20.26 2.68 6.38
N TYR A 220 -19.73 2.90 5.17
CA TYR A 220 -20.51 3.49 4.08
C TYR A 220 -21.67 2.60 3.68
N GLN A 221 -21.45 1.30 3.48
CA GLN A 221 -22.51 0.36 3.08
C GLN A 221 -23.71 0.44 4.04
N ILE A 222 -23.44 0.41 5.34
CA ILE A 222 -24.45 0.44 6.41
C ILE A 222 -25.14 1.80 6.47
N ASN A 223 -24.39 2.90 6.52
CA ASN A 223 -24.95 4.24 6.63
C ASN A 223 -25.80 4.62 5.40
N ALA A 224 -25.34 4.25 4.20
CA ALA A 224 -26.06 4.47 2.95
C ALA A 224 -27.17 3.43 2.69
N ARG A 225 -27.28 2.39 3.54
CA ARG A 225 -28.26 1.30 3.43
C ARG A 225 -28.24 0.65 2.05
N THR A 226 -27.05 0.38 1.54
CA THR A 226 -26.87 -0.19 0.21
C THR A 226 -27.46 -1.60 0.12
N GLU A 227 -27.58 -2.13 -1.10
CA GLU A 227 -28.05 -3.50 -1.31
C GLU A 227 -27.19 -4.54 -0.57
N LEU A 228 -25.87 -4.29 -0.45
CA LEU A 228 -24.98 -5.20 0.29
C LEU A 228 -25.28 -5.19 1.79
N ALA A 229 -25.44 -4.01 2.38
CA ALA A 229 -25.79 -3.88 3.80
C ALA A 229 -27.13 -4.56 4.11
N VAL A 230 -28.15 -4.33 3.26
CA VAL A 230 -29.46 -4.99 3.39
C VAL A 230 -29.34 -6.51 3.23
N ARG A 231 -28.58 -7.00 2.24
CA ARG A 231 -28.40 -8.43 1.96
C ARG A 231 -27.74 -9.16 3.13
N TYR A 232 -26.74 -8.54 3.77
CA TYR A 232 -25.96 -9.13 4.84
C TYR A 232 -26.35 -8.64 6.24
N ASN A 233 -27.45 -7.89 6.35
CA ASN A 233 -28.01 -7.40 7.61
C ASN A 233 -26.97 -6.68 8.49
N ASP A 234 -26.17 -5.80 7.86
CA ASP A 234 -25.10 -5.02 8.50
C ASP A 234 -23.95 -5.82 9.15
N ILE A 235 -23.90 -7.15 8.95
CA ILE A 235 -22.85 -8.02 9.50
C ILE A 235 -21.79 -8.26 8.42
N SER A 236 -20.63 -7.60 8.58
CA SER A 236 -19.48 -7.63 7.64
C SER A 236 -19.92 -7.71 6.17
N PRO A 237 -20.69 -6.73 5.64
CA PRO A 237 -21.30 -6.85 4.31
C PRO A 237 -20.30 -7.10 3.17
N LEU A 238 -19.14 -6.45 3.22
CA LEU A 238 -18.11 -6.58 2.19
C LEU A 238 -17.43 -7.95 2.25
N GLU A 239 -16.96 -8.38 3.41
CA GLU A 239 -16.24 -9.64 3.55
C GLU A 239 -17.14 -10.85 3.23
N ASN A 240 -18.43 -10.77 3.58
CA ASN A 240 -19.41 -11.76 3.12
C ASN A 240 -19.58 -11.74 1.60
N HIS A 241 -19.60 -10.55 0.98
CA HIS A 241 -19.69 -10.40 -0.47
C HIS A 241 -18.46 -10.97 -1.19
N HIS A 242 -17.25 -10.62 -0.75
CA HIS A 242 -15.99 -11.14 -1.30
C HIS A 242 -15.98 -12.67 -1.27
N CYS A 243 -16.38 -13.23 -0.12
CA CYS A 243 -16.47 -14.68 0.06
C CYS A 243 -17.54 -15.31 -0.84
N ALA A 244 -18.72 -14.69 -0.97
CA ALA A 244 -19.78 -15.17 -1.85
C ALA A 244 -19.32 -15.21 -3.32
N VAL A 245 -18.65 -14.15 -3.80
CA VAL A 245 -18.10 -14.07 -5.17
C VAL A 245 -17.02 -15.13 -5.38
N ALA A 246 -16.11 -15.33 -4.41
CA ALA A 246 -15.08 -16.37 -4.47
C ALA A 246 -15.69 -17.75 -4.77
N PHE A 247 -16.75 -18.10 -4.05
CA PHE A 247 -17.41 -19.39 -4.23
C PHE A 247 -18.37 -19.44 -5.42
N GLN A 248 -18.85 -18.31 -5.93
CA GLN A 248 -19.53 -18.26 -7.23
C GLN A 248 -18.54 -18.63 -8.35
N ILE A 249 -17.33 -18.06 -8.35
CA ILE A 249 -16.28 -18.40 -9.31
C ILE A 249 -15.91 -19.89 -9.20
N LEU A 250 -15.69 -20.40 -7.98
CA LEU A 250 -15.37 -21.82 -7.75
C LEU A 250 -16.52 -22.77 -8.09
N SER A 251 -17.76 -22.28 -8.22
CA SER A 251 -18.90 -23.10 -8.64
C SER A 251 -18.93 -23.36 -10.15
N LEU A 252 -18.19 -22.56 -10.94
CA LEU A 252 -18.03 -22.79 -12.37
C LEU A 252 -17.10 -23.99 -12.60
N PRO A 253 -17.53 -25.04 -13.32
CA PRO A 253 -16.72 -26.25 -13.51
C PRO A 253 -15.31 -25.99 -14.08
N GLU A 254 -15.18 -24.98 -14.94
CA GLU A 254 -13.93 -24.58 -15.58
C GLU A 254 -12.98 -23.77 -14.68
N CYS A 255 -13.46 -23.27 -13.53
CA CYS A 255 -12.70 -22.51 -12.54
C CYS A 255 -12.60 -23.25 -11.18
N ASN A 256 -13.19 -24.44 -11.05
CA ASN A 256 -13.21 -25.17 -9.78
C ASN A 256 -11.87 -25.88 -9.52
N ILE A 257 -10.94 -25.18 -8.88
CA ILE A 257 -9.63 -25.74 -8.48
C ILE A 257 -9.74 -26.86 -7.43
N PHE A 258 -10.91 -27.04 -6.80
CA PHE A 258 -11.17 -28.11 -5.83
C PHE A 258 -12.05 -29.24 -6.41
N ALA A 259 -12.23 -29.30 -7.74
CA ALA A 259 -13.12 -30.28 -8.38
C ALA A 259 -12.77 -31.75 -8.07
N ASN A 260 -11.50 -32.03 -7.77
CA ASN A 260 -11.00 -33.37 -7.48
C ASN A 260 -10.77 -33.63 -5.97
N VAL A 261 -11.18 -32.71 -5.11
CA VAL A 261 -11.12 -32.85 -3.65
C VAL A 261 -12.36 -33.61 -3.16
N GLU A 262 -12.18 -34.53 -2.22
CA GLU A 262 -13.30 -35.25 -1.61
C GLU A 262 -14.28 -34.30 -0.91
N LEU A 263 -15.57 -34.63 -0.93
CA LEU A 263 -16.63 -33.73 -0.48
C LEU A 263 -16.48 -33.26 0.97
N GLU A 264 -16.07 -34.14 1.88
CA GLU A 264 -15.87 -33.77 3.30
C GLU A 264 -14.67 -32.85 3.50
N ALA A 265 -13.56 -33.10 2.78
CA ALA A 265 -12.40 -32.20 2.78
C ALA A 265 -12.76 -30.84 2.16
N TYR A 266 -13.53 -30.82 1.07
CA TYR A 266 -14.02 -29.58 0.46
C TYR A 266 -14.86 -28.75 1.43
N LYS A 267 -15.75 -29.37 2.21
CA LYS A 267 -16.54 -28.66 3.25
C LYS A 267 -15.64 -28.00 4.29
N GLN A 268 -14.60 -28.68 4.74
CA GLN A 268 -13.63 -28.14 5.70
C GLN A 268 -12.82 -26.99 5.11
N ILE A 269 -12.29 -27.15 3.90
CA ILE A 269 -11.57 -26.11 3.16
C ILE A 269 -12.45 -24.87 2.98
N ARG A 270 -13.69 -25.08 2.53
CA ARG A 270 -14.68 -24.00 2.36
C ARG A 270 -14.92 -23.26 3.66
N GLN A 271 -15.18 -23.97 4.75
CA GLN A 271 -15.43 -23.36 6.07
C GLN A 271 -14.22 -22.55 6.56
N ALA A 272 -13.01 -23.07 6.34
CA ALA A 272 -11.80 -22.38 6.73
C ALA A 272 -11.57 -21.11 5.88
N ILE A 273 -11.73 -21.17 4.56
CA ILE A 273 -11.63 -19.99 3.68
C ILE A 273 -12.66 -18.92 4.06
N ILE A 274 -13.91 -19.31 4.34
CA ILE A 274 -14.94 -18.38 4.85
C ILE A 274 -14.46 -17.70 6.13
N THR A 275 -13.94 -18.48 7.07
CA THR A 275 -13.45 -17.96 8.36
C THR A 275 -12.32 -16.95 8.17
N LEU A 276 -11.40 -17.21 7.22
CA LEU A 276 -10.28 -16.32 6.95
C LEU A 276 -10.69 -15.03 6.24
N ILE A 277 -11.56 -15.09 5.23
CA ILE A 277 -12.04 -13.89 4.55
C ILE A 277 -12.86 -13.03 5.53
N LEU A 278 -13.74 -13.61 6.34
CA LEU A 278 -14.48 -12.84 7.35
C LEU A 278 -13.60 -12.30 8.49
N ALA A 279 -12.37 -12.79 8.63
CA ALA A 279 -11.42 -12.28 9.61
C ALA A 279 -10.71 -11.00 9.14
N THR A 280 -10.73 -10.68 7.83
CA THR A 280 -10.09 -9.46 7.32
C THR A 280 -10.81 -8.19 7.77
N ASP A 281 -12.13 -8.27 8.07
CA ASP A 281 -12.91 -7.15 8.64
C ASP A 281 -12.19 -6.53 9.85
N MET A 282 -11.79 -5.27 9.69
CA MET A 282 -11.03 -4.54 10.68
C MET A 282 -11.86 -4.17 11.92
N ALA A 283 -13.20 -4.23 11.86
CA ALA A 283 -14.05 -4.11 13.04
C ALA A 283 -13.79 -5.25 14.06
N ARG A 284 -13.30 -6.40 13.59
CA ARG A 284 -12.98 -7.58 14.40
C ARG A 284 -11.51 -7.69 14.80
N HIS A 285 -10.68 -6.70 14.44
CA HIS A 285 -9.23 -6.75 14.71
C HIS A 285 -8.90 -6.99 16.18
N GLY A 286 -9.52 -6.22 17.09
CA GLY A 286 -9.28 -6.35 18.53
C GLY A 286 -9.67 -7.73 19.07
N GLU A 287 -10.88 -8.22 18.73
CA GLU A 287 -11.38 -9.55 19.11
C GLU A 287 -10.41 -10.67 18.71
N ILE A 288 -9.97 -10.67 17.45
CA ILE A 288 -9.11 -11.71 16.88
C ILE A 288 -7.71 -11.65 17.50
N LEU A 289 -7.10 -10.46 17.58
CA LEU A 289 -5.76 -10.30 18.12
C LEU A 289 -5.71 -10.64 19.61
N ASP A 290 -6.73 -10.26 20.38
CA ASP A 290 -6.80 -10.60 21.80
C ASP A 290 -6.98 -12.10 22.00
N SER A 291 -7.82 -12.77 21.20
CA SER A 291 -7.93 -14.24 21.21
C SER A 291 -6.59 -14.93 20.94
N PHE A 292 -5.80 -14.40 20.00
CA PHE A 292 -4.48 -14.94 19.68
C PHE A 292 -3.45 -14.71 20.80
N LYS A 293 -3.42 -13.51 21.39
CA LYS A 293 -2.54 -13.20 22.54
C LYS A 293 -2.75 -14.15 23.73
N HIS A 294 -3.99 -14.61 23.97
CA HIS A 294 -4.26 -15.58 25.03
C HIS A 294 -3.71 -16.98 24.72
N LYS A 295 -3.49 -17.30 23.45
CA LYS A 295 -3.02 -18.63 23.00
C LYS A 295 -1.51 -18.67 22.75
N VAL A 296 -0.89 -17.53 22.44
CA VAL A 296 0.48 -17.47 21.89
C VAL A 296 1.56 -18.01 22.83
N ASP A 297 1.46 -17.74 24.14
CA ASP A 297 2.50 -18.14 25.10
C ASP A 297 2.48 -19.67 25.38
N SER A 298 1.37 -20.34 25.09
CA SER A 298 1.21 -21.80 25.20
C SER A 298 0.69 -22.40 23.89
N PHE A 299 1.18 -21.88 22.75
CA PHE A 299 0.68 -22.26 21.44
C PHE A 299 0.98 -23.73 21.12
N ASP A 300 0.06 -24.38 20.42
CA ASP A 300 0.12 -25.80 20.11
C ASP A 300 -0.33 -26.00 18.66
N PHE A 301 0.60 -26.42 17.79
CA PHE A 301 0.33 -26.66 16.37
C PHE A 301 -0.53 -27.91 16.12
N THR A 302 -0.77 -28.75 17.13
CA THR A 302 -1.69 -29.89 17.03
C THR A 302 -3.13 -29.53 17.41
N ASN A 303 -3.35 -28.35 18.01
CA ASN A 303 -4.66 -27.86 18.40
C ASN A 303 -5.31 -27.06 17.26
N GLU A 304 -6.44 -27.55 16.75
CA GLU A 304 -7.15 -26.93 15.62
C GLU A 304 -7.63 -25.49 15.89
N GLU A 305 -8.00 -25.17 17.14
CA GLU A 305 -8.42 -23.81 17.52
C GLU A 305 -7.23 -22.85 17.50
N HIS A 306 -6.07 -23.30 17.99
CA HIS A 306 -4.83 -22.54 17.95
C HIS A 306 -4.40 -22.26 16.50
N VAL A 307 -4.38 -23.30 15.67
CA VAL A 307 -4.03 -23.19 14.24
C VAL A 307 -5.02 -22.30 13.50
N THR A 308 -6.32 -22.41 13.76
CA THR A 308 -7.34 -21.53 13.16
C THR A 308 -7.13 -20.07 13.56
N CYS A 309 -6.86 -19.82 14.84
CA CYS A 309 -6.55 -18.48 15.34
C CYS A 309 -5.28 -17.90 14.67
N LEU A 310 -4.22 -18.71 14.54
CA LEU A 310 -3.01 -18.32 13.82
C LEU A 310 -3.31 -17.99 12.35
N LYS A 311 -4.07 -18.83 11.63
CA LYS A 311 -4.41 -18.56 10.22
C LYS A 311 -5.18 -17.23 10.05
N MET A 312 -6.10 -16.92 10.96
CA MET A 312 -6.80 -15.62 10.97
C MET A 312 -5.82 -14.46 11.17
N VAL A 313 -4.86 -14.58 12.09
CA VAL A 313 -3.85 -13.53 12.28
C VAL A 313 -2.91 -13.44 11.08
N LEU A 314 -2.50 -14.55 10.47
CA LEU A 314 -1.63 -14.55 9.30
C LEU A 314 -2.26 -13.86 8.09
N ILE A 315 -3.54 -14.14 7.77
CA ILE A 315 -4.21 -13.45 6.66
C ILE A 315 -4.34 -11.95 6.95
N LYS A 316 -4.66 -11.58 8.20
CA LYS A 316 -4.70 -10.16 8.59
C LYS A 316 -3.33 -9.51 8.48
N CYS A 317 -2.26 -10.16 8.94
CA CYS A 317 -0.89 -9.67 8.74
C CYS A 317 -0.61 -9.38 7.27
N CYS A 318 -0.96 -10.29 6.37
CA CYS A 318 -0.72 -10.14 4.94
C CYS A 318 -1.55 -9.03 4.30
N ASP A 319 -2.82 -8.92 4.69
CA ASP A 319 -3.78 -7.93 4.20
C ASP A 319 -3.29 -6.50 4.44
N ILE A 320 -2.86 -6.20 5.66
CA ILE A 320 -2.39 -4.86 6.04
C ILE A 320 -0.85 -4.74 6.05
N SER A 321 -0.15 -5.50 5.20
CA SER A 321 1.31 -5.62 5.20
C SER A 321 2.08 -4.58 4.38
N ASN A 322 1.43 -3.60 3.76
CA ASN A 322 2.13 -2.69 2.83
C ASN A 322 3.34 -1.99 3.47
N GLU A 323 3.20 -1.54 4.71
CA GLU A 323 4.28 -0.87 5.47
C GLU A 323 5.39 -1.80 5.96
N VAL A 324 5.26 -3.12 5.76
CA VAL A 324 6.36 -4.07 5.96
C VAL A 324 7.34 -4.03 4.79
N ARG A 325 6.88 -3.65 3.60
CA ARG A 325 7.70 -3.61 2.38
C ARG A 325 8.69 -2.44 2.45
N PRO A 326 9.77 -2.47 1.62
CA PRO A 326 10.65 -1.32 1.47
C PRO A 326 9.87 -0.03 1.17
N THR A 327 10.35 1.11 1.68
CA THR A 327 9.64 2.39 1.64
C THR A 327 9.20 2.77 0.21
N GLU A 328 10.06 2.58 -0.77
CA GLU A 328 9.78 2.84 -2.20
C GLU A 328 8.65 1.98 -2.78
N VAL A 329 8.37 0.82 -2.18
CA VAL A 329 7.27 -0.07 -2.55
C VAL A 329 6.01 0.25 -1.73
N ALA A 330 6.17 0.62 -0.46
CA ALA A 330 5.07 0.91 0.47
C ALA A 330 4.42 2.27 0.21
N GLU A 331 5.20 3.34 0.03
CA GLU A 331 4.70 4.72 -0.02
C GLU A 331 3.63 4.97 -1.10
N PRO A 332 3.72 4.42 -2.33
CA PRO A 332 2.68 4.61 -3.34
C PRO A 332 1.32 4.02 -2.93
N TRP A 333 1.30 2.98 -2.09
CA TRP A 333 0.04 2.41 -1.58
C TRP A 333 -0.69 3.36 -0.64
N VAL A 334 0.02 4.26 0.05
CA VAL A 334 -0.60 5.27 0.91
C VAL A 334 -1.38 6.28 0.06
N ASP A 335 -0.85 6.68 -1.09
CA ASP A 335 -1.59 7.53 -2.04
C ASP A 335 -2.86 6.84 -2.53
N CYS A 336 -2.74 5.57 -2.95
CA CYS A 336 -3.88 4.76 -3.38
C CYS A 336 -4.96 4.65 -2.29
N LEU A 337 -4.55 4.40 -1.04
CA LEU A 337 -5.46 4.28 0.09
C LEU A 337 -6.19 5.58 0.38
N LEU A 338 -5.45 6.69 0.42
CA LEU A 338 -6.02 8.01 0.67
C LEU A 338 -6.95 8.45 -0.46
N GLU A 339 -6.61 8.17 -1.72
CA GLU A 339 -7.51 8.43 -2.86
C GLU A 339 -8.86 7.72 -2.67
N GLU A 340 -8.85 6.44 -2.31
CA GLU A 340 -10.08 5.68 -2.06
C GLU A 340 -10.86 6.19 -0.85
N TYR A 341 -10.19 6.50 0.26
CA TYR A 341 -10.82 7.07 1.45
C TYR A 341 -11.41 8.45 1.19
N PHE A 342 -10.73 9.29 0.40
CA PHE A 342 -11.22 10.62 0.04
C PHE A 342 -12.39 10.57 -0.92
N MET A 343 -12.42 9.63 -1.87
CA MET A 343 -13.61 9.39 -2.70
C MET A 343 -14.82 9.01 -1.85
N GLN A 344 -14.63 8.16 -0.83
CA GLN A 344 -15.71 7.81 0.10
C GLN A 344 -16.17 9.02 0.91
N SER A 345 -15.25 9.74 1.57
CA SER A 345 -15.64 10.85 2.45
C SER A 345 -16.25 12.03 1.70
N ASP A 346 -15.79 12.34 0.49
CA ASP A 346 -16.41 13.37 -0.37
C ASP A 346 -17.83 12.97 -0.80
N ARG A 347 -18.06 11.68 -1.05
CA ARG A 347 -19.40 11.15 -1.32
C ARG A 347 -20.30 11.20 -0.09
N GLU A 348 -19.80 10.80 1.07
CA GLU A 348 -20.52 10.89 2.35
C GLU A 348 -20.94 12.34 2.65
N LYS A 349 -20.05 13.31 2.45
CA LYS A 349 -20.37 14.76 2.56
C LYS A 349 -21.51 15.16 1.62
N THR A 350 -21.47 14.69 0.37
CA THR A 350 -22.48 15.01 -0.66
C THR A 350 -23.84 14.39 -0.35
N GLU A 351 -23.85 13.16 0.16
CA GLU A 351 -25.07 12.42 0.51
C GLU A 351 -25.61 12.76 1.91
N GLY A 352 -24.91 13.61 2.67
CA GLY A 352 -25.29 13.99 4.03
C GLY A 352 -25.11 12.88 5.06
N LEU A 353 -24.19 11.94 4.80
CA LEU A 353 -23.86 10.83 5.68
C LEU A 353 -22.73 11.20 6.67
N PRO A 354 -22.59 10.48 7.80
CA PRO A 354 -21.48 10.68 8.73
C PRO A 354 -20.13 10.43 8.05
N VAL A 355 -19.16 11.33 8.27
CA VAL A 355 -17.80 11.24 7.75
C VAL A 355 -16.83 10.90 8.87
N ALA A 356 -16.02 9.86 8.67
CA ALA A 356 -14.99 9.49 9.63
C ALA A 356 -13.80 10.47 9.58
N PRO A 357 -13.33 11.03 10.72
CA PRO A 357 -12.24 12.02 10.72
C PRO A 357 -10.94 11.54 10.07
N PHE A 358 -10.64 10.25 10.15
CA PHE A 358 -9.42 9.65 9.57
C PHE A 358 -9.52 9.39 8.05
N MET A 359 -10.68 9.65 7.43
CA MET A 359 -10.89 9.60 5.99
C MET A 359 -11.15 10.99 5.40
N ASP A 360 -11.18 12.03 6.23
CA ASP A 360 -11.53 13.39 5.80
C ASP A 360 -10.32 14.07 5.17
N ARG A 361 -10.41 14.36 3.86
CA ARG A 361 -9.32 14.98 3.10
C ARG A 361 -8.83 16.32 3.64
N ASP A 362 -9.68 17.00 4.40
CA ASP A 362 -9.37 18.30 5.01
C ASP A 362 -8.52 18.15 6.30
N LYS A 363 -8.39 16.93 6.82
CA LYS A 363 -7.77 16.63 8.12
C LYS A 363 -6.62 15.63 8.04
N VAL A 364 -6.54 14.86 6.96
CA VAL A 364 -5.63 13.73 6.85
C VAL A 364 -4.44 14.08 5.97
N THR A 365 -3.25 13.89 6.50
CA THR A 365 -1.98 13.84 5.75
C THR A 365 -1.43 12.41 5.78
N LYS A 366 -0.54 12.06 4.82
CA LYS A 366 0.11 10.74 4.80
C LYS A 366 0.72 10.36 6.16
N PRO A 367 1.52 11.22 6.83
CA PRO A 367 2.08 10.87 8.13
C PRO A 367 1.00 10.59 9.19
N THR A 368 -0.04 11.42 9.26
CA THR A 368 -1.10 11.26 10.28
C THR A 368 -1.91 9.98 10.09
N ALA A 369 -2.10 9.53 8.84
CA ALA A 369 -2.76 8.25 8.54
C ALA A 369 -1.90 7.06 9.00
N GLN A 370 -0.60 7.08 8.70
CA GLN A 370 0.27 5.92 8.89
C GLN A 370 0.80 5.78 10.33
N ILE A 371 1.16 6.86 11.04
CA ILE A 371 1.78 6.76 12.38
C ILE A 371 0.89 5.97 13.35
N GLY A 372 -0.38 6.35 13.44
CA GLY A 372 -1.32 5.70 14.36
C GLY A 372 -1.55 4.24 13.98
N PHE A 373 -1.73 3.97 12.68
CA PHE A 373 -1.96 2.64 12.17
C PHE A 373 -0.77 1.70 12.41
N ILE A 374 0.45 2.15 12.08
CA ILE A 374 1.67 1.37 12.29
C ILE A 374 1.87 1.10 13.79
N LYS A 375 1.75 2.14 14.62
CA LYS A 375 2.06 2.07 16.06
C LYS A 375 1.06 1.24 16.86
N PHE A 376 -0.23 1.34 16.54
CA PHE A 376 -1.29 0.77 17.37
C PHE A 376 -1.96 -0.45 16.75
N VAL A 377 -1.76 -0.72 15.46
CA VAL A 377 -2.35 -1.88 14.75
C VAL A 377 -1.24 -2.82 14.26
N LEU A 378 -0.32 -2.34 13.42
CA LEU A 378 0.67 -3.21 12.78
C LEU A 378 1.69 -3.77 13.78
N ILE A 379 2.45 -2.89 14.47
CA ILE A 379 3.51 -3.33 15.38
C ILE A 379 2.98 -4.33 16.43
N PRO A 380 1.88 -4.07 17.17
CA PRO A 380 1.38 -5.03 18.16
C PRO A 380 0.98 -6.39 17.56
N MET A 381 0.41 -6.40 16.36
CA MET A 381 0.02 -7.64 15.68
C MET A 381 1.25 -8.45 15.26
N PHE A 382 2.22 -7.82 14.59
CA PHE A 382 3.45 -8.47 14.15
C PHE A 382 4.34 -8.89 15.32
N GLU A 383 4.43 -8.12 16.41
CA GLU A 383 5.14 -8.53 17.63
C GLU A 383 4.48 -9.75 18.29
N THR A 384 3.17 -9.89 18.20
CA THR A 384 2.48 -11.09 18.71
C THR A 384 2.82 -12.32 17.86
N VAL A 385 2.88 -12.18 16.52
CA VAL A 385 3.31 -13.27 15.62
C VAL A 385 4.79 -13.61 15.82
N MET A 386 5.63 -12.62 16.09
CA MET A 386 7.08 -12.76 16.33
C MET A 386 7.38 -13.67 17.53
N LYS A 387 6.49 -13.76 18.51
CA LYS A 387 6.62 -14.71 19.62
C LYS A 387 6.67 -16.17 19.16
N LEU A 388 5.96 -16.51 18.08
CA LEU A 388 6.00 -17.86 17.48
C LEU A 388 7.08 -17.98 16.39
N PHE A 389 7.35 -16.88 15.69
CA PHE A 389 8.28 -16.85 14.57
C PHE A 389 9.29 -15.71 14.76
N PRO A 390 10.31 -15.87 15.62
CA PRO A 390 11.27 -14.81 15.94
C PRO A 390 12.00 -14.23 14.71
N GLN A 391 12.16 -15.03 13.65
CA GLN A 391 12.82 -14.61 12.41
C GLN A 391 12.10 -13.48 11.66
N ILE A 392 10.84 -13.17 11.99
CA ILE A 392 10.14 -12.04 11.36
C ILE A 392 10.57 -10.70 11.96
N GLU A 393 11.31 -10.67 13.08
CA GLU A 393 11.73 -9.44 13.72
C GLU A 393 12.50 -8.54 12.75
N GLU A 394 13.57 -9.08 12.16
CA GLU A 394 14.46 -8.34 11.25
C GLU A 394 13.75 -8.00 9.92
N ILE A 395 12.95 -8.92 9.39
CA ILE A 395 12.39 -8.80 8.04
C ILE A 395 11.06 -8.04 8.01
N MET A 396 10.32 -7.98 9.12
CA MET A 396 8.97 -7.43 9.15
C MET A 396 8.73 -6.42 10.27
N VAL A 397 9.16 -6.72 11.50
CA VAL A 397 8.93 -5.81 12.64
C VAL A 397 9.85 -4.60 12.59
N GLN A 398 11.12 -4.79 12.22
CA GLN A 398 12.07 -3.68 12.11
C GLN A 398 11.69 -2.68 11.02
N PRO A 399 11.33 -3.09 9.78
CA PRO A 399 10.80 -2.17 8.77
C PRO A 399 9.58 -1.36 9.24
N LEU A 400 8.67 -1.95 10.02
CA LEU A 400 7.54 -1.22 10.60
C LEU A 400 7.98 -0.15 11.61
N ARG A 401 9.00 -0.44 12.42
CA ARG A 401 9.57 0.54 13.37
C ARG A 401 10.27 1.68 12.61
N ASP A 402 11.01 1.35 11.57
CA ASP A 402 11.70 2.32 10.72
C ASP A 402 10.68 3.20 9.96
N SER A 403 9.62 2.61 9.43
CA SER A 403 8.52 3.32 8.76
C SER A 403 7.78 4.25 9.73
N ARG A 404 7.49 3.80 10.96
CA ARG A 404 6.92 4.67 12.02
C ARG A 404 7.81 5.89 12.24
N ASP A 405 9.10 5.69 12.43
CA ASP A 405 10.04 6.77 12.74
C ASP A 405 10.14 7.74 11.55
N HIS A 406 10.17 7.23 10.33
CA HIS A 406 10.12 8.02 9.10
C HIS A 406 8.87 8.92 9.02
N TYR A 407 7.68 8.37 9.28
CA TYR A 407 6.46 9.18 9.27
C TYR A 407 6.41 10.16 10.45
N GLU A 408 6.91 9.81 11.64
CA GLU A 408 7.01 10.75 12.76
C GLU A 408 7.92 11.95 12.41
N GLU A 409 9.02 11.73 11.70
CA GLU A 409 9.89 12.79 11.16
C GLU A 409 9.18 13.64 10.10
N LEU A 410 8.49 13.02 9.14
CA LEU A 410 7.71 13.75 8.13
C LEU A 410 6.63 14.63 8.77
N LYS A 411 5.96 14.14 9.81
CA LYS A 411 4.97 14.92 10.55
C LYS A 411 5.59 16.14 11.22
N GLN A 412 6.78 16.01 11.83
CA GLN A 412 7.48 17.14 12.43
C GLN A 412 7.84 18.20 11.39
N ILE A 413 8.24 17.79 10.19
CA ILE A 413 8.51 18.70 9.06
C ILE A 413 7.23 19.42 8.63
N ASP A 414 6.12 18.69 8.47
CA ASP A 414 4.81 19.26 8.12
C ASP A 414 4.32 20.28 9.14
N ASP A 415 4.44 19.97 10.44
CA ASP A 415 4.07 20.86 11.54
C ASP A 415 4.94 22.14 11.50
N ALA A 416 6.26 22.00 11.33
CA ALA A 416 7.18 23.14 11.24
C ALA A 416 6.91 24.03 10.01
N MET A 417 6.59 23.43 8.85
CA MET A 417 6.23 24.17 7.65
C MET A 417 4.92 24.95 7.82
N THR A 418 3.94 24.35 8.51
CA THR A 418 2.65 24.97 8.82
C THR A 418 2.82 26.17 9.76
N GLU A 419 3.62 26.03 10.82
CA GLU A 419 3.95 27.13 11.75
C GLU A 419 4.65 28.30 11.03
N VAL A 420 5.62 28.00 10.16
CA VAL A 420 6.31 29.02 9.35
C VAL A 420 5.32 29.72 8.42
N GLY A 421 4.41 28.98 7.77
CA GLY A 421 3.35 29.54 6.93
C GLY A 421 2.42 30.49 7.69
N HIS A 422 2.01 30.12 8.91
CA HIS A 422 1.22 30.99 9.79
C HIS A 422 1.98 32.26 10.18
N LEU A 423 3.26 32.17 10.53
CA LEU A 423 4.10 33.33 10.85
C LEU A 423 4.27 34.27 9.65
N PHE A 424 4.42 33.74 8.44
CA PHE A 424 4.45 34.56 7.21
C PHE A 424 3.11 35.25 6.96
N SER A 425 1.99 34.53 7.11
CA SER A 425 0.65 35.11 6.95
C SER A 425 0.38 36.23 7.96
N LEU A 426 0.70 36.00 9.25
CA LEU A 426 0.55 37.01 10.31
C LEU A 426 1.37 38.27 10.02
N ASN A 427 2.60 38.11 9.53
CA ASN A 427 3.47 39.23 9.18
C ASN A 427 2.94 40.04 7.99
N ILE A 428 2.31 39.38 7.01
CA ILE A 428 1.64 40.06 5.90
C ILE A 428 0.41 40.82 6.40
N THR A 429 -0.42 40.22 7.27
CA THR A 429 -1.59 40.88 7.85
C THR A 429 -1.18 42.09 8.71
N LEU A 430 -0.15 41.97 9.55
CA LEU A 430 0.38 43.08 10.35
C LEU A 430 0.95 44.21 9.46
N SER A 431 1.61 43.86 8.36
CA SER A 431 2.09 44.84 7.37
C SER A 431 0.94 45.59 6.68
N LEU A 432 -0.14 44.88 6.34
CA LEU A 432 -1.33 45.47 5.71
C LEU A 432 -2.16 46.34 6.68
N VAL A 433 -2.30 45.92 7.94
CA VAL A 433 -2.99 46.70 8.98
C VAL A 433 -2.24 48.01 9.28
N ASN A 434 -0.90 47.99 9.25
CA ASN A 434 -0.09 49.19 9.44
C ASN A 434 -0.07 50.14 8.22
N GLN A 435 -0.72 49.78 7.11
CA GLN A 435 -0.90 50.65 5.92
C GLN A 435 -2.29 51.29 5.84
N ILE A 436 -3.18 51.05 6.81
CA ILE A 436 -4.50 51.70 6.84
C ILE A 436 -4.32 53.12 7.44
N PRO A 437 -4.58 54.20 6.67
CA PRO A 437 -4.48 55.55 7.19
C PRO A 437 -5.58 55.81 8.23
N ILE A 438 -5.20 56.29 9.40
CA ILE A 438 -6.12 56.73 10.45
C ILE A 438 -6.90 57.94 9.90
N PRO A 439 -8.25 57.92 9.86
CA PRO A 439 -9.01 59.08 9.43
C PRO A 439 -8.90 60.17 10.49
N ILE A 440 -8.23 61.27 10.14
CA ILE A 440 -8.20 62.49 10.93
C ILE A 440 -9.56 63.16 10.74
N PHE A 441 -10.42 63.10 11.76
CA PHE A 441 -11.66 63.90 11.81
C PHE A 441 -11.30 65.35 12.15
N PRO A 442 -11.75 66.35 11.37
CA PRO A 442 -11.57 67.75 11.74
C PRO A 442 -12.58 68.16 12.82
N SER A 443 -12.07 68.88 13.83
CA SER A 443 -12.79 69.48 14.96
C SER A 443 -13.59 70.72 14.58
#